data_AF-A0A830HD77-F1
#
_entry.id   AF-A0A830HD77-F1
#
_cell.length_a   1.000
_cell.length_b   1.000
_cell.length_c   1.000
_cell.angle_alpha   90.00
_cell.angle_beta   90.00
_cell.angle_gamma   90.00
#
_symmetry.space_group_name_H-M   'P 1'
#
loop_
_entity.id
_entity.type
_entity.pdbx_description
1 polymer ?
#
loop_
_entity_poly.entity_id
_entity_poly.type
_entity_poly.pdbx_seq_one_letter_code
_entity_poly.pdbx_strand_id
1 'polypeptide(L)'
;MMPAPSTTSSSKTMMRPRHSSLPRLSASAAVSRPSRWRLSSSNPSQPQPQSTESASSQSSSSSSSSSSILALVDKGGGDDSESIDTLFDALVEQGRTASPILQTDSLVGNYEVAWEAPSAAQGKSRPAGGKFTSGVGAKLFPSSEKRQDIAVSDDGELLVRNWIAFDLLGILPGSVELKGRVRALINLDDVPPAPPPKPVDPDDEPIMVRARKLAASWQQVKVEQAEIDGKPPPPPPTQLQDNNDDWEQSDPGLEARALKTLEALGDNAPKVLGVPTLGTVRASTHALVAFTRPSIRLGFLPPFNLGPPSRVLLSVPYLDKRLRLGLGGRGSRFVFRRVGDDDDDDVQGADPEHDAQRAAKGRERAMRRLSTIASAVACAAIFGGSKWLVLGITAALGWGILFVLWRGGQVSVARKRRAERRIGMSAP
;
A
#
# COMPACT_ATOMS: atom_id res chain seq x y z
N MET A 1 -15.08 55.07 -32.93
CA MET A 1 -14.75 55.31 -31.50
C MET A 1 -16.05 55.56 -30.76
N MET A 2 -16.46 54.62 -29.91
CA MET A 2 -17.65 54.66 -29.05
C MET A 2 -17.20 54.15 -27.68
N PRO A 3 -17.51 54.82 -26.55
CA PRO A 3 -17.12 54.35 -25.24
C PRO A 3 -18.16 53.38 -24.65
N ALA A 4 -17.69 52.34 -23.98
CA ALA A 4 -18.49 51.43 -23.19
C ALA A 4 -18.73 51.99 -21.77
N PRO A 5 -19.89 51.79 -21.15
CA PRO A 5 -20.13 52.16 -19.77
C PRO A 5 -19.68 51.07 -18.79
N SER A 6 -19.09 51.53 -17.70
CA SER A 6 -18.70 50.79 -16.50
C SER A 6 -19.84 50.76 -15.46
N THR A 7 -19.58 50.04 -14.36
CA THR A 7 -20.34 49.93 -13.08
C THR A 7 -21.34 48.75 -13.03
N THR A 8 -21.51 47.99 -11.93
CA THR A 8 -21.05 48.14 -10.54
C THR A 8 -21.07 46.78 -9.82
N SER A 9 -20.14 46.63 -8.87
CA SER A 9 -20.01 45.53 -7.91
C SER A 9 -21.04 45.65 -6.79
N SER A 10 -21.65 44.53 -6.37
CA SER A 10 -22.43 44.46 -5.12
C SER A 10 -22.14 43.15 -4.39
N SER A 11 -21.20 43.22 -3.44
CA SER A 11 -20.84 42.13 -2.53
C SER A 11 -21.74 42.20 -1.30
N LYS A 12 -22.66 41.24 -1.18
CA LYS A 12 -23.59 41.10 -0.06
C LYS A 12 -22.96 40.27 1.05
N THR A 13 -22.34 40.93 2.02
CA THR A 13 -21.82 40.33 3.25
C THR A 13 -22.98 39.91 4.15
N MET A 14 -23.16 38.61 4.37
CA MET A 14 -24.20 38.06 5.23
C MET A 14 -23.66 37.84 6.65
N MET A 15 -24.21 38.61 7.58
CA MET A 15 -23.98 38.58 9.03
C MET A 15 -24.49 37.25 9.62
N ARG A 16 -23.64 36.53 10.38
CA ARG A 16 -24.04 35.39 11.21
C ARG A 16 -24.35 35.86 12.64
N PRO A 17 -25.45 35.41 13.29
CA PRO A 17 -25.72 35.73 14.69
C PRO A 17 -24.84 34.90 15.64
N ARG A 18 -24.35 35.57 16.68
CA ARG A 18 -23.73 34.97 17.87
C ARG A 18 -24.83 34.35 18.74
N HIS A 19 -24.69 33.08 19.09
CA HIS A 19 -25.47 32.48 20.17
C HIS A 19 -24.65 32.36 21.45
N SER A 20 -25.30 32.87 22.50
CA SER A 20 -25.03 32.92 23.92
C SER A 20 -24.47 31.65 24.56
N SER A 21 -23.48 31.86 25.40
CA SER A 21 -23.02 30.98 26.47
C SER A 21 -24.04 30.88 27.62
N LEU A 22 -24.19 29.69 28.19
CA LEU A 22 -24.80 29.45 29.49
C LEU A 22 -23.97 28.43 30.30
N PRO A 23 -24.10 28.42 31.65
CA PRO A 23 -23.01 28.06 32.54
C PRO A 23 -23.01 26.61 33.05
N ARG A 24 -21.82 26.26 33.55
CA ARG A 24 -21.45 25.19 34.50
C ARG A 24 -22.57 24.71 35.44
N LEU A 25 -22.65 23.38 35.56
CA LEU A 25 -22.92 22.73 36.85
C LEU A 25 -21.86 21.64 37.11
N SER A 26 -21.20 21.82 38.23
CA SER A 26 -20.29 20.88 38.90
C SER A 26 -21.09 19.84 39.68
N ALA A 27 -20.67 18.58 39.65
CA ALA A 27 -20.96 17.63 40.71
C ALA A 27 -19.81 16.63 40.87
N SER A 28 -19.26 16.62 42.09
CA SER A 28 -18.23 15.73 42.60
C SER A 28 -18.67 14.27 42.66
N ALA A 29 -17.72 13.36 42.45
CA ALA A 29 -17.59 12.15 43.27
C ALA A 29 -16.17 11.60 43.11
N ALA A 30 -15.28 12.04 44.01
CA ALA A 30 -13.99 11.41 44.23
C ALA A 30 -14.22 10.10 44.98
N VAL A 31 -13.87 8.96 44.37
CA VAL A 31 -13.74 7.68 45.07
C VAL A 31 -12.26 7.40 45.22
N SER A 32 -11.75 7.71 46.41
CA SER A 32 -10.42 7.35 46.87
C SER A 32 -10.30 5.83 47.00
N ARG A 33 -9.31 5.24 46.32
CA ARG A 33 -8.86 3.86 46.57
C ARG A 33 -7.54 3.87 47.34
N PRO A 34 -7.39 3.02 48.36
CA PRO A 34 -6.25 3.03 49.26
C PRO A 34 -4.97 2.48 48.60
N SER A 35 -3.88 3.18 48.90
CA SER A 35 -2.49 2.85 48.63
C SER A 35 -2.10 1.53 49.30
N ARG A 36 -1.63 0.58 48.49
CA ARG A 36 -1.09 -0.71 48.96
C ARG A 36 0.40 -0.55 49.26
N TRP A 37 0.76 -1.03 50.43
CA TRP A 37 2.07 -1.01 51.08
C TRP A 37 3.22 -1.53 50.20
N ARG A 38 4.27 -0.71 50.06
CA ARG A 38 5.61 -1.15 49.63
C ARG A 38 6.29 -1.83 50.81
N LEU A 39 6.62 -3.10 50.67
CA LEU A 39 7.61 -3.77 51.52
C LEU A 39 8.99 -3.50 50.93
N SER A 40 9.78 -2.74 51.67
CA SER A 40 11.18 -2.46 51.40
C SER A 40 12.00 -3.63 51.94
N SER A 41 12.54 -4.49 51.07
CA SER A 41 13.55 -5.48 51.44
C SER A 41 14.93 -4.93 51.10
N SER A 42 15.64 -4.47 52.12
CA SER A 42 17.07 -4.18 52.07
C SER A 42 17.86 -5.48 51.96
N ASN A 43 18.57 -5.68 50.86
CA ASN A 43 19.56 -6.75 50.71
C ASN A 43 20.96 -6.13 50.64
N PRO A 44 21.95 -6.56 51.45
CA PRO A 44 23.26 -5.94 51.48
C PRO A 44 24.15 -6.39 50.32
N SER A 45 24.69 -5.39 49.64
CA SER A 45 26.02 -5.29 49.01
C SER A 45 26.74 -6.59 48.62
N GLN A 46 26.69 -6.93 47.33
CA GLN A 46 27.70 -7.75 46.66
C GLN A 46 28.56 -6.83 45.76
N PRO A 47 29.91 -6.94 45.78
CA PRO A 47 30.78 -6.11 44.96
C PRO A 47 30.68 -6.52 43.49
N GLN A 48 30.28 -5.57 42.63
CA GLN A 48 30.25 -5.76 41.18
C GLN A 48 31.67 -5.69 40.59
N PRO A 49 32.01 -6.58 39.64
CA PRO A 49 33.20 -6.43 38.80
C PRO A 49 33.01 -5.26 37.83
N GLN A 50 34.02 -4.40 37.73
CA GLN A 50 34.07 -3.28 36.79
C GLN A 50 34.10 -3.80 35.35
N SER A 51 32.93 -3.83 34.70
CA SER A 51 32.80 -4.05 33.26
C SER A 51 32.92 -2.72 32.53
N THR A 52 33.82 -2.69 31.54
CA THR A 52 34.08 -1.61 30.59
C THR A 52 32.81 -1.10 29.90
N GLU A 53 32.31 0.05 30.35
CA GLU A 53 31.21 0.81 29.76
C GLU A 53 31.72 1.65 28.57
N SER A 54 31.54 1.19 27.33
CA SER A 54 31.78 2.06 26.15
C SER A 54 30.88 1.77 24.94
N ALA A 55 29.85 0.91 25.06
CA ALA A 55 29.00 0.53 23.92
C ALA A 55 27.51 0.93 24.04
N SER A 56 27.05 1.54 25.14
CA SER A 56 25.62 1.78 25.38
C SER A 56 25.05 3.06 24.76
N SER A 57 25.88 4.02 24.34
CA SER A 57 25.43 5.35 23.90
C SER A 57 24.87 5.40 22.46
N GLN A 58 25.05 4.37 21.64
CA GLN A 58 24.52 4.35 20.25
C GLN A 58 23.07 3.86 20.15
N SER A 59 22.55 3.17 21.16
CA SER A 59 21.19 2.59 21.12
C SER A 59 20.08 3.62 21.37
N SER A 60 20.38 4.73 22.07
CA SER A 60 19.38 5.73 22.44
C SER A 60 19.00 6.67 21.29
N SER A 61 19.95 7.02 20.42
CA SER A 61 19.70 7.97 19.31
C SER A 61 18.77 7.39 18.24
N SER A 62 18.88 6.09 17.97
CA SER A 62 18.08 5.39 16.96
C SER A 62 16.59 5.33 17.34
N SER A 63 16.32 4.98 18.60
CA SER A 63 14.95 4.92 19.13
C SER A 63 14.21 6.26 19.05
N SER A 64 14.94 7.37 19.20
CA SER A 64 14.42 8.73 19.06
C SER A 64 14.02 9.03 17.62
N SER A 65 14.87 8.70 16.65
CA SER A 65 14.60 8.92 15.22
C SER A 65 13.43 8.08 14.71
N SER A 66 13.37 6.79 15.07
CA SER A 66 12.25 5.90 14.71
C SER A 66 10.92 6.37 15.31
N SER A 67 10.93 6.84 16.55
CA SER A 67 9.73 7.40 17.18
C SER A 67 9.30 8.72 16.53
N SER A 68 10.27 9.55 16.12
CA SER A 68 10.00 10.83 15.45
C SER A 68 9.39 10.64 14.07
N ILE A 69 9.91 9.71 13.25
CA ILE A 69 9.36 9.44 11.91
C ILE A 69 7.94 8.88 12.02
N LEU A 70 7.67 7.95 12.95
CA LEU A 70 6.32 7.42 13.16
C LEU A 70 5.35 8.51 13.63
N ALA A 71 5.77 9.39 14.54
CA ALA A 71 4.95 10.50 15.00
C ALA A 71 4.59 11.50 13.87
N LEU A 72 5.49 11.73 12.91
CA LEU A 72 5.20 12.55 11.73
C LEU A 72 4.28 11.82 10.74
N VAL A 73 4.49 10.53 10.53
CA VAL A 73 3.63 9.70 9.68
C VAL A 73 2.20 9.65 10.21
N ASP A 74 2.03 9.51 11.53
CA ASP A 74 0.71 9.49 12.18
C ASP A 74 -0.04 10.84 12.08
N LYS A 75 0.68 11.96 11.88
CA LYS A 75 0.06 13.27 11.59
C LYS A 75 -0.48 13.39 10.16
N GLY A 76 -0.26 12.38 9.31
CA GLY A 76 -0.82 12.32 7.96
C GLY A 76 0.12 12.76 6.84
N GLY A 77 1.40 13.02 7.13
CA GLY A 77 2.50 13.14 6.16
C GLY A 77 2.39 14.22 5.06
N GLY A 78 1.35 15.06 5.08
CA GLY A 78 1.05 16.01 4.00
C GLY A 78 2.03 17.18 3.95
N ASP A 79 2.14 17.94 5.04
CA ASP A 79 3.03 19.10 5.11
C ASP A 79 4.44 18.73 5.62
N ASP A 80 4.57 17.53 6.21
CA ASP A 80 5.79 17.07 6.87
C ASP A 80 6.66 16.16 5.97
N SER A 81 6.38 16.07 4.67
CA SER A 81 7.06 15.11 3.78
C SER A 81 8.58 15.29 3.74
N GLU A 82 9.07 16.53 3.73
CA GLU A 82 10.50 16.86 3.72
C GLU A 82 11.19 16.44 5.04
N SER A 83 10.47 16.58 6.17
CA SER A 83 10.96 16.12 7.47
C SER A 83 11.02 14.59 7.53
N ILE A 84 10.02 13.90 6.97
CA ILE A 84 10.02 12.43 6.86
C ILE A 84 11.18 11.96 5.98
N ASP A 85 11.41 12.60 4.83
CA ASP A 85 12.52 12.26 3.94
C ASP A 85 13.89 12.43 4.62
N THR A 86 14.08 13.51 5.37
CA THR A 86 15.33 13.76 6.11
C THR A 86 15.57 12.69 7.18
N LEU A 87 14.54 12.34 7.96
CA LEU A 87 14.63 11.28 8.96
C LEU A 87 14.82 9.90 8.31
N PHE A 88 14.17 9.65 7.18
CA PHE A 88 14.33 8.43 6.41
C PHE A 88 15.79 8.25 5.99
N ASP A 89 16.39 9.27 5.39
CA ASP A 89 17.79 9.21 4.92
C ASP A 89 18.78 9.05 6.09
N ALA A 90 18.53 9.68 7.24
CA ALA A 90 19.32 9.50 8.45
C ALA A 90 19.25 8.05 8.99
N LEU A 91 18.06 7.44 9.00
CA LEU A 91 17.88 6.04 9.42
C LEU A 91 18.48 5.06 8.41
N VAL A 92 18.40 5.34 7.11
CA VAL A 92 19.07 4.55 6.07
C VAL A 92 20.58 4.53 6.29
N GLU A 93 21.18 5.70 6.52
CA GLU A 93 22.62 5.79 6.79
C GLU A 93 23.01 5.04 8.07
N GLN A 94 22.18 5.15 9.11
CA GLN A 94 22.38 4.39 10.33
C GLN A 94 22.33 2.88 10.07
N GLY A 95 21.34 2.41 9.32
CA GLY A 95 21.16 0.99 9.03
C GLY A 95 22.25 0.38 8.15
N ARG A 96 22.95 1.17 7.33
CA ARG A 96 24.16 0.73 6.60
C ARG A 96 25.30 0.29 7.53
N THR A 97 25.35 0.85 8.74
CA THR A 97 26.37 0.48 9.75
C THR A 97 25.93 -0.69 10.62
N ALA A 98 24.65 -1.04 10.61
CA ALA A 98 24.09 -2.11 11.42
C ALA A 98 24.37 -3.50 10.81
N SER A 99 24.33 -4.52 11.67
CA SER A 99 24.46 -5.92 11.26
C SER A 99 23.40 -6.31 10.20
N PRO A 100 23.70 -7.32 9.36
CA PRO A 100 22.88 -7.64 8.20
C PRO A 100 21.45 -8.04 8.56
N ILE A 101 20.51 -7.22 8.12
CA ILE A 101 19.10 -7.22 8.54
C ILE A 101 18.34 -8.47 8.11
N LEU A 102 18.69 -9.08 6.96
CA LEU A 102 17.93 -10.18 6.37
C LEU A 102 18.07 -11.53 7.09
N GLN A 103 19.00 -11.65 8.04
CA GLN A 103 19.21 -12.88 8.82
C GLN A 103 18.54 -12.86 10.18
N THR A 104 17.83 -11.80 10.49
CA THR A 104 17.28 -11.58 11.83
C THR A 104 15.83 -12.04 11.90
N ASP A 105 15.45 -12.77 12.95
CA ASP A 105 14.06 -13.11 13.27
C ASP A 105 13.16 -11.86 13.37
N SER A 106 13.76 -10.67 13.57
CA SER A 106 13.04 -9.40 13.58
C SER A 106 12.42 -9.03 12.23
N LEU A 107 12.86 -9.62 11.10
CA LEU A 107 12.24 -9.36 9.80
C LEU A 107 10.83 -9.98 9.72
N VAL A 108 10.61 -11.11 10.39
CA VAL A 108 9.33 -11.83 10.42
C VAL A 108 8.31 -11.02 11.22
N GLY A 109 7.12 -10.84 10.65
CA GLY A 109 6.05 -10.11 11.31
C GLY A 109 5.05 -9.48 10.34
N ASN A 110 4.02 -8.89 10.94
CA ASN A 110 3.00 -8.14 10.22
C ASN A 110 3.39 -6.67 10.18
N TYR A 111 3.32 -6.07 9.00
CA TYR A 111 3.66 -4.67 8.80
C TYR A 111 2.52 -3.93 8.10
N GLU A 112 2.24 -2.72 8.56
CA GLU A 112 1.43 -1.73 7.84
C GLU A 112 2.38 -0.81 7.05
N VAL A 113 2.00 -0.45 5.82
CA VAL A 113 2.71 0.60 5.07
C VAL A 113 2.21 1.94 5.59
N ALA A 114 2.92 2.48 6.57
CA ALA A 114 2.55 3.71 7.24
C ALA A 114 2.79 4.93 6.33
N TRP A 115 3.85 4.89 5.53
CA TRP A 115 4.16 5.95 4.56
C TRP A 115 4.86 5.40 3.32
N GLU A 116 4.61 6.04 2.17
CA GLU A 116 5.27 5.75 0.91
C GLU A 116 5.57 7.05 0.15
N ALA A 117 6.74 7.13 -0.48
CA ALA A 117 7.06 8.20 -1.42
C ALA A 117 7.55 7.64 -2.76
N PRO A 118 7.11 8.24 -3.87
CA PRO A 118 7.68 7.94 -5.18
C PRO A 118 9.14 8.36 -5.22
N SER A 119 9.93 7.72 -6.07
CA SER A 119 11.28 8.22 -6.34
C SER A 119 11.22 9.49 -7.18
N ALA A 120 12.23 10.34 -7.05
CA ALA A 120 12.39 11.51 -7.93
C ALA A 120 12.34 11.13 -9.42
N ALA A 121 12.83 9.94 -9.78
CA ALA A 121 12.82 9.42 -11.14
C ALA A 121 11.42 9.00 -11.64
N GLN A 122 10.50 8.64 -10.75
CA GLN A 122 9.17 8.11 -11.10
C GLN A 122 8.09 9.21 -11.20
N GLY A 123 8.46 10.47 -10.91
CA GLY A 123 7.55 11.61 -10.91
C GLY A 123 6.42 11.47 -9.90
N LYS A 124 5.23 12.01 -10.20
CA LYS A 124 4.06 12.03 -9.30
C LYS A 124 3.30 10.68 -9.21
N SER A 125 3.83 9.61 -9.81
CA SER A 125 3.18 8.30 -9.83
C SER A 125 3.42 7.54 -8.53
N ARG A 126 2.37 7.06 -7.86
CA ARG A 126 2.50 6.28 -6.63
C ARG A 126 3.31 5.00 -6.85
N PRO A 127 4.25 4.65 -5.95
CA PRO A 127 5.20 3.58 -6.17
C PRO A 127 4.58 2.18 -6.11
N ALA A 128 3.56 1.98 -5.26
CA ALA A 128 2.85 0.71 -5.12
C ALA A 128 1.44 0.78 -5.72
N GLY A 129 1.16 -0.06 -6.73
CA GLY A 129 -0.19 -0.27 -7.29
C GLY A 129 -0.34 -0.06 -8.80
N GLY A 130 0.71 0.36 -9.51
CA GLY A 130 0.70 0.49 -10.97
C GLY A 130 -0.40 1.44 -11.49
N LYS A 131 -0.98 1.12 -12.65
CA LYS A 131 -2.02 1.95 -13.29
C LYS A 131 -3.29 2.09 -12.44
N PHE A 132 -3.56 1.14 -11.53
CA PHE A 132 -4.71 1.21 -10.61
C PHE A 132 -4.60 2.34 -9.60
N THR A 133 -3.40 2.81 -9.31
CA THR A 133 -3.16 3.90 -8.36
C THR A 133 -2.88 5.25 -9.01
N SER A 134 -2.93 5.33 -10.34
CA SER A 134 -2.70 6.57 -11.08
C SER A 134 -3.98 7.10 -11.72
N GLY A 135 -4.16 8.43 -11.71
CA GLY A 135 -5.21 9.13 -12.46
C GLY A 135 -6.62 8.62 -12.17
N VAL A 136 -7.31 8.11 -13.19
CA VAL A 136 -8.67 7.56 -13.08
C VAL A 136 -8.70 6.34 -12.15
N GLY A 137 -7.67 5.49 -12.18
CA GLY A 137 -7.57 4.33 -11.31
C GLY A 137 -7.65 4.71 -9.83
N ALA A 138 -6.92 5.75 -9.40
CA ALA A 138 -6.93 6.19 -8.01
C ALA A 138 -8.32 6.65 -7.53
N LYS A 139 -9.14 7.19 -8.44
CA LYS A 139 -10.53 7.58 -8.15
C LYS A 139 -11.47 6.38 -8.11
N LEU A 140 -11.23 5.38 -8.97
CA LEU A 140 -12.03 4.15 -9.04
C LEU A 140 -11.67 3.16 -7.94
N PHE A 141 -10.43 3.16 -7.48
CA PHE A 141 -9.88 2.21 -6.51
C PHE A 141 -9.09 2.96 -5.42
N PRO A 142 -9.72 3.85 -4.64
CA PRO A 142 -9.10 4.43 -3.47
C PRO A 142 -8.60 3.32 -2.54
N SER A 143 -7.27 3.22 -2.39
CA SER A 143 -6.64 2.28 -1.47
C SER A 143 -6.92 2.74 -0.04
N SER A 144 -7.52 1.87 0.76
CA SER A 144 -7.87 2.17 2.15
C SER A 144 -6.80 1.68 3.12
N GLU A 145 -6.11 0.59 2.79
CA GLU A 145 -5.14 -0.05 3.68
C GLU A 145 -4.08 -0.80 2.87
N LYS A 146 -2.83 -0.77 3.35
CA LYS A 146 -1.69 -1.45 2.75
C LYS A 146 -0.92 -2.18 3.85
N ARG A 147 -0.76 -3.49 3.70
CA ARG A 147 -0.05 -4.34 4.64
C ARG A 147 0.94 -5.25 3.92
N GLN A 148 1.98 -5.64 4.63
CA GLN A 148 2.90 -6.68 4.24
C GLN A 148 3.10 -7.64 5.41
N ASP A 149 2.80 -8.90 5.19
CA ASP A 149 3.05 -9.98 6.14
C ASP A 149 4.29 -10.76 5.68
N ILE A 150 5.24 -10.98 6.60
CA ILE A 150 6.44 -11.79 6.37
C ILE A 150 6.42 -12.94 7.36
N ALA A 151 6.39 -14.15 6.82
CA ALA A 151 6.37 -15.39 7.59
C ALA A 151 7.45 -16.35 7.10
N VAL A 152 7.86 -17.29 7.95
CA VAL A 152 8.70 -18.42 7.57
C VAL A 152 7.77 -19.61 7.28
N SER A 153 7.95 -20.28 6.14
CA SER A 153 7.21 -21.51 5.81
C SER A 153 7.69 -22.69 6.66
N ASP A 154 6.93 -23.78 6.65
CA ASP A 154 7.33 -25.03 7.30
C ASP A 154 8.66 -25.58 6.75
N ASP A 155 8.99 -25.26 5.49
CA ASP A 155 10.24 -25.63 4.82
C ASP A 155 11.40 -24.65 5.12
N GLY A 156 11.19 -23.65 5.98
CA GLY A 156 12.18 -22.62 6.30
C GLY A 156 12.33 -21.51 5.26
N GLU A 157 11.49 -21.46 4.22
CA GLU A 157 11.51 -20.38 3.22
C GLU A 157 10.81 -19.13 3.73
N LEU A 158 11.39 -17.95 3.48
CA LEU A 158 10.71 -16.67 3.77
C LEU A 158 9.60 -16.39 2.74
N LEU A 159 8.37 -16.30 3.23
CA LEU A 159 7.17 -15.95 2.48
C LEU A 159 6.80 -14.49 2.74
N VAL A 160 6.50 -13.75 1.69
CA VAL A 160 5.99 -12.38 1.76
C VAL A 160 4.60 -12.32 1.17
N ARG A 161 3.69 -11.68 1.86
CA ARG A 161 2.33 -11.44 1.40
C ARG A 161 2.03 -9.94 1.44
N ASN A 162 1.96 -9.33 0.27
CA ASN A 162 1.50 -7.96 0.14
C ASN A 162 -0.02 -7.96 0.02
N TRP A 163 -0.68 -7.17 0.84
CA TRP A 163 -2.13 -7.04 0.86
C TRP A 163 -2.52 -5.57 0.76
N ILE A 164 -3.42 -5.27 -0.17
CA ILE A 164 -3.93 -3.92 -0.40
C ILE A 164 -5.45 -4.00 -0.38
N ALA A 165 -6.10 -3.31 0.55
CA ALA A 165 -7.54 -3.07 0.48
C ALA A 165 -7.83 -1.79 -0.32
N PHE A 166 -8.94 -1.85 -1.04
CA PHE A 166 -9.45 -0.72 -1.81
C PHE A 166 -10.98 -0.74 -1.80
N ASP A 167 -11.59 0.40 -2.08
CA ASP A 167 -13.04 0.49 -2.30
C ASP A 167 -13.33 0.76 -3.77
N LEU A 168 -13.83 -0.22 -4.53
CA LEU A 168 -14.24 -0.01 -5.90
C LEU A 168 -15.39 1.01 -5.96
N LEU A 169 -15.17 2.11 -6.69
CA LEU A 169 -16.04 3.28 -6.76
C LEU A 169 -16.33 3.93 -5.39
N GLY A 170 -15.50 3.68 -4.38
CA GLY A 170 -15.74 4.11 -3.00
C GLY A 170 -16.89 3.38 -2.30
N ILE A 171 -17.36 2.28 -2.90
CA ILE A 171 -18.61 1.60 -2.57
C ILE A 171 -18.40 0.12 -2.25
N LEU A 172 -17.75 -0.61 -3.16
CA LEU A 172 -17.62 -2.05 -3.07
C LEU A 172 -16.22 -2.40 -2.52
N PRO A 173 -16.12 -2.91 -1.28
CA PRO A 173 -14.82 -3.24 -0.72
C PRO A 173 -14.17 -4.38 -1.51
N GLY A 174 -12.90 -4.22 -1.81
CA GLY A 174 -12.08 -5.21 -2.47
C GLY A 174 -10.70 -5.30 -1.85
N SER A 175 -9.97 -6.34 -2.20
CA SER A 175 -8.57 -6.49 -1.82
C SER A 175 -7.76 -7.18 -2.89
N VAL A 176 -6.50 -6.78 -3.02
CA VAL A 176 -5.49 -7.48 -3.83
C VAL A 176 -4.49 -8.12 -2.88
N GLU A 177 -4.22 -9.39 -3.09
CA GLU A 177 -3.22 -10.17 -2.37
C GLU A 177 -2.14 -10.64 -3.36
N LEU A 178 -0.88 -10.31 -3.08
CA LEU A 178 0.28 -10.83 -3.81
C LEU A 178 1.09 -11.68 -2.85
N LYS A 179 1.19 -12.97 -3.15
CA LYS A 179 2.03 -13.91 -2.41
C LYS A 179 3.35 -14.05 -3.14
N GLY A 180 4.45 -14.02 -2.41
CA GLY A 180 5.78 -14.14 -2.97
C GLY A 180 6.73 -14.88 -2.06
N ARG A 181 7.86 -15.29 -2.64
CA ARG A 181 8.97 -15.91 -1.93
C ARG A 181 10.15 -14.98 -1.94
N VAL A 182 10.81 -14.85 -0.80
CA VAL A 182 12.00 -14.00 -0.64
C VAL A 182 13.24 -14.85 -0.91
N ARG A 183 14.11 -14.34 -1.77
CA ARG A 183 15.46 -14.85 -1.94
C ARG A 183 16.42 -13.75 -1.53
N ALA A 184 17.16 -13.97 -0.45
CA ALA A 184 18.26 -13.09 -0.07
C ALA A 184 19.30 -13.12 -1.20
N LEU A 185 19.63 -11.97 -1.76
CA LEU A 185 20.62 -11.87 -2.83
C LEU A 185 21.96 -11.54 -2.21
N ILE A 186 22.86 -12.51 -2.11
CA ILE A 186 24.17 -12.28 -1.48
C ILE A 186 24.95 -11.19 -2.23
N ASN A 187 24.96 -11.25 -3.57
CA ASN A 187 25.47 -10.20 -4.43
C ASN A 187 24.38 -9.69 -5.37
N LEU A 188 24.45 -8.42 -5.77
CA LEU A 188 23.52 -7.86 -6.76
C LEU A 188 23.69 -8.52 -8.14
N ASP A 189 24.88 -9.04 -8.43
CA ASP A 189 25.18 -9.81 -9.64
C ASP A 189 24.49 -11.18 -9.65
N ASP A 190 23.99 -11.67 -8.51
CA ASP A 190 23.21 -12.90 -8.41
C ASP A 190 21.74 -12.71 -8.87
N VAL A 191 21.35 -11.49 -9.25
CA VAL A 191 20.03 -11.25 -9.86
C VAL A 191 20.01 -11.97 -11.21
N PRO A 192 19.19 -13.03 -11.38
CA PRO A 192 19.14 -13.72 -12.65
C PRO A 192 18.66 -12.74 -13.72
N PRO A 193 19.31 -12.69 -14.90
CA PRO A 193 18.89 -11.82 -15.99
C PRO A 193 17.41 -12.06 -16.28
N ALA A 194 16.68 -10.98 -16.58
CA ALA A 194 15.27 -11.10 -16.96
C ALA A 194 15.16 -12.17 -18.06
N PRO A 195 14.19 -13.11 -17.96
CA PRO A 195 14.02 -14.10 -19.03
C PRO A 195 13.81 -13.34 -20.34
N PRO A 196 14.46 -13.74 -21.45
CA PRO A 196 14.27 -13.07 -22.72
C PRO A 196 12.77 -13.04 -23.03
N PRO A 197 12.24 -11.93 -23.58
CA PRO A 197 10.84 -11.87 -23.96
C PRO A 197 10.55 -13.09 -24.84
N LYS A 198 9.52 -13.87 -24.48
CA LYS A 198 9.14 -15.02 -25.30
C LYS A 198 8.91 -14.49 -26.72
N PRO A 199 9.45 -15.15 -27.77
CA PRO A 199 9.13 -14.79 -29.13
C PRO A 199 7.60 -14.77 -29.22
N VAL A 200 7.07 -13.60 -29.58
CA VAL A 200 5.63 -13.40 -29.69
C VAL A 200 5.16 -14.36 -30.77
N ASP A 201 4.37 -15.34 -30.38
CA ASP A 201 3.70 -16.21 -31.34
C ASP A 201 2.87 -15.29 -32.25
N PRO A 202 3.04 -15.32 -33.58
CA PRO A 202 2.30 -14.46 -34.50
C PRO A 202 0.77 -14.52 -34.29
N ASP A 203 0.27 -15.60 -33.69
CA ASP A 203 -1.14 -15.77 -33.36
C ASP A 203 -1.58 -15.13 -32.01
N ASP A 204 -0.63 -14.78 -31.13
CA ASP A 204 -0.84 -14.09 -29.84
C ASP A 204 -0.59 -12.56 -29.94
N GLU A 205 -0.71 -12.00 -31.14
CA GLU A 205 -0.52 -10.56 -31.35
C GLU A 205 -1.52 -9.75 -30.50
N PRO A 206 -1.07 -8.83 -29.63
CA PRO A 206 -1.95 -8.06 -28.76
C PRO A 206 -3.04 -7.37 -29.58
N ILE A 207 -4.29 -7.38 -29.08
CA ILE A 207 -5.46 -6.78 -29.77
C ILE A 207 -5.16 -5.35 -30.27
N MET A 208 -4.35 -4.60 -29.53
CA MET A 208 -3.92 -3.24 -29.89
C MET A 208 -2.97 -3.17 -31.09
N VAL A 209 -2.06 -4.14 -31.25
CA VAL A 209 -1.15 -4.23 -32.40
C VAL A 209 -1.91 -4.66 -33.65
N ARG A 210 -2.81 -5.63 -33.51
CA ARG A 210 -3.71 -6.05 -34.59
C ARG A 210 -4.65 -4.90 -35.02
N ALA A 211 -5.15 -4.11 -34.06
CA ALA A 211 -5.93 -2.90 -34.33
C ALA A 211 -5.12 -1.81 -35.05
N ARG A 212 -3.85 -1.61 -34.70
CA ARG A 212 -2.94 -0.67 -35.41
C ARG A 212 -2.68 -1.12 -36.85
N LYS A 213 -2.41 -2.41 -37.07
CA LYS A 213 -2.20 -2.98 -38.42
C LYS A 213 -3.47 -2.86 -39.28
N LEU A 214 -4.63 -3.18 -38.71
CA LEU A 214 -5.92 -2.97 -39.39
C LEU A 214 -6.15 -1.49 -39.69
N ALA A 215 -5.89 -0.58 -38.75
CA ALA A 215 -6.04 0.86 -38.99
C ALA A 215 -5.12 1.36 -40.11
N ALA A 216 -3.88 0.85 -40.18
CA ALA A 216 -2.95 1.16 -41.27
C ALA A 216 -3.42 0.60 -42.62
N SER A 217 -3.94 -0.63 -42.66
CA SER A 217 -4.50 -1.20 -43.90
C SER A 217 -5.75 -0.43 -44.36
N TRP A 218 -6.62 -0.01 -43.42
CA TRP A 218 -7.78 0.83 -43.72
C TRP A 218 -7.40 2.23 -44.24
N GLN A 219 -6.24 2.78 -43.85
CA GLN A 219 -5.72 4.02 -44.41
C GLN A 219 -5.21 3.84 -45.84
N GLN A 220 -4.51 2.74 -46.13
CA GLN A 220 -4.10 2.43 -47.51
C GLN A 220 -5.30 2.29 -48.43
N VAL A 221 -6.34 1.57 -48.01
CA VAL A 221 -7.59 1.44 -48.79
C VAL A 221 -8.25 2.80 -49.04
N LYS A 222 -8.22 3.72 -48.06
CA LYS A 222 -8.77 5.08 -48.23
C LYS A 222 -7.95 5.94 -49.19
N VAL A 223 -6.63 5.78 -49.20
CA VAL A 223 -5.75 6.49 -50.14
C VAL A 223 -5.98 5.96 -51.56
N GLU A 224 -6.02 4.65 -51.76
CA GLU A 224 -6.30 4.02 -53.05
C GLU A 224 -7.69 4.41 -53.58
N GLN A 225 -8.72 4.41 -52.71
CA GLN A 225 -10.06 4.83 -53.11
C GLN A 225 -10.13 6.33 -53.44
N ALA A 226 -9.41 7.18 -52.73
CA ALA A 226 -9.34 8.61 -53.03
C ALA A 226 -8.65 8.87 -54.38
N GLU A 227 -7.63 8.09 -54.72
CA GLU A 227 -6.94 8.13 -56.01
C GLU A 227 -7.85 7.70 -57.16
N ILE A 228 -8.61 6.61 -56.99
CA ILE A 228 -9.62 6.15 -57.95
C ILE A 228 -10.71 7.22 -58.15
N ASP A 229 -11.13 7.88 -57.07
CA ASP A 229 -12.17 8.91 -57.09
C ASP A 229 -11.68 10.28 -57.60
N GLY A 230 -10.39 10.45 -57.92
CA GLY A 230 -9.80 11.73 -58.30
C GLY A 230 -9.84 12.79 -57.19
N LYS A 231 -10.00 12.38 -55.93
CA LYS A 231 -10.01 13.27 -54.76
C LYS A 231 -8.59 13.39 -54.21
N PRO A 232 -8.21 14.57 -53.69
CA PRO A 232 -6.93 14.71 -53.01
C PRO A 232 -6.84 13.73 -51.83
N PRO A 233 -5.68 13.08 -51.62
CA PRO A 233 -5.53 12.11 -50.55
C PRO A 233 -5.83 12.77 -49.20
N PRO A 234 -6.45 12.03 -48.25
CA PRO A 234 -6.68 12.57 -46.93
C PRO A 234 -5.35 13.00 -46.30
N PRO A 235 -5.31 14.14 -45.60
CA PRO A 235 -4.09 14.56 -44.92
C PRO A 235 -3.63 13.45 -43.97
N PRO A 236 -2.32 13.20 -43.85
CA PRO A 236 -1.82 12.20 -42.93
C PRO A 236 -2.37 12.52 -41.53
N PRO A 237 -2.78 11.51 -40.75
CA PRO A 237 -3.31 11.76 -39.41
C PRO A 237 -2.30 12.61 -38.67
N THR A 238 -2.72 13.81 -38.25
CA THR A 238 -1.92 14.65 -37.36
C THR A 238 -1.52 13.76 -36.20
N GLN A 239 -0.23 13.56 -36.00
CA GLN A 239 0.25 12.77 -34.88
C GLN A 239 -0.27 13.43 -33.62
N LEU A 240 -1.38 12.90 -33.08
CA LEU A 240 -1.66 13.01 -31.66
C LEU A 240 -0.43 12.40 -31.01
N GLN A 241 0.39 13.25 -30.38
CA GLN A 241 1.38 12.82 -29.42
C GLN A 241 0.62 12.15 -28.27
N ASP A 242 0.27 10.89 -28.48
CA ASP A 242 -0.18 9.98 -27.44
C ASP A 242 1.07 9.67 -26.60
N ASN A 243 1.22 10.38 -25.48
CA ASN A 243 2.25 10.16 -24.46
C ASN A 243 2.09 8.80 -23.72
N ASN A 244 1.65 7.75 -24.43
CA ASN A 244 1.21 6.48 -23.83
C ASN A 244 2.00 5.25 -24.30
N ASP A 245 3.00 5.38 -25.17
CA ASP A 245 3.75 4.25 -25.74
C ASP A 245 5.04 3.84 -24.97
N ASP A 246 5.28 4.37 -23.77
CA ASP A 246 6.49 4.11 -22.96
C ASP A 246 6.52 2.76 -22.19
N TRP A 247 5.58 1.84 -22.42
CA TRP A 247 5.33 0.71 -21.48
C TRP A 247 5.80 -0.68 -21.92
N GLU A 248 6.32 -0.87 -23.13
CA GLU A 248 6.75 -2.21 -23.61
C GLU A 248 8.24 -2.34 -23.93
N GLN A 249 9.03 -1.30 -23.69
CA GLN A 249 10.47 -1.43 -23.57
C GLN A 249 10.83 -1.36 -22.08
N SER A 250 11.12 -2.52 -21.49
CA SER A 250 12.04 -2.55 -20.36
C SER A 250 13.29 -1.78 -20.82
N ASP A 251 13.50 -0.56 -20.30
CA ASP A 251 14.68 0.25 -20.61
C ASP A 251 15.92 -0.62 -20.33
N PRO A 252 16.59 -1.17 -21.36
CA PRO A 252 17.81 -1.95 -21.14
C PRO A 252 18.91 -1.05 -20.56
N GLY A 253 18.72 0.28 -20.67
CA GLY A 253 19.49 1.29 -20.00
C GLY A 253 19.28 1.36 -18.48
N LEU A 254 18.19 0.85 -17.90
CA LEU A 254 17.99 0.89 -16.44
C LEU A 254 18.83 -0.17 -15.71
N GLU A 255 18.88 -1.40 -16.26
CA GLU A 255 19.84 -2.42 -15.81
C GLU A 255 21.27 -1.98 -16.11
N ALA A 256 21.55 -1.43 -17.30
CA ALA A 256 22.88 -0.92 -17.63
C ALA A 256 23.28 0.31 -16.79
N ARG A 257 22.35 1.18 -16.36
CA ARG A 257 22.62 2.32 -15.47
C ARG A 257 22.78 1.88 -14.02
N ALA A 258 22.04 0.88 -13.56
CA ALA A 258 22.27 0.25 -12.27
C ALA A 258 23.67 -0.40 -12.23
N LEU A 259 24.04 -1.13 -13.28
CA LEU A 259 25.38 -1.69 -13.47
C LEU A 259 26.46 -0.60 -13.57
N LYS A 260 26.23 0.49 -14.31
CA LYS A 260 27.19 1.60 -14.45
C LYS A 260 27.34 2.45 -13.18
N THR A 261 26.30 2.54 -12.35
CA THR A 261 26.35 3.16 -11.02
C THR A 261 27.13 2.26 -10.04
N LEU A 262 27.08 0.94 -10.21
CA LEU A 262 27.90 -0.03 -9.48
C LEU A 262 29.37 -0.02 -9.94
N GLU A 263 29.62 0.16 -11.24
CA GLU A 263 30.96 0.30 -11.82
C GLU A 263 31.66 1.59 -11.35
N ALA A 264 30.89 2.68 -11.16
CA ALA A 264 31.36 3.93 -10.59
C ALA A 264 31.68 3.87 -9.08
N LEU A 265 31.26 2.80 -8.39
CA LEU A 265 31.57 2.52 -6.98
C LEU A 265 32.86 1.67 -6.81
N GLY A 266 33.67 1.57 -7.86
CA GLY A 266 34.74 0.60 -8.04
C GLY A 266 35.82 0.45 -6.94
N ASP A 267 36.46 -0.72 -7.04
CA ASP A 267 37.89 -1.03 -6.88
C ASP A 267 38.58 -0.86 -5.52
N ASN A 268 37.94 -1.23 -4.41
CA ASN A 268 38.65 -1.54 -3.17
C ASN A 268 38.31 -2.94 -2.61
N ALA A 269 38.54 -4.00 -3.39
CA ALA A 269 38.53 -5.37 -2.89
C ALA A 269 39.80 -6.13 -3.33
N PRO A 270 40.58 -6.71 -2.39
CA PRO A 270 41.82 -7.39 -2.73
C PRO A 270 41.55 -8.74 -3.40
N LYS A 271 42.19 -8.96 -4.55
CA LYS A 271 42.28 -10.26 -5.22
C LYS A 271 43.28 -11.15 -4.50
N VAL A 272 42.83 -12.20 -3.80
CA VAL A 272 43.67 -13.38 -3.50
C VAL A 272 42.83 -14.66 -3.62
N LEU A 273 43.42 -15.65 -4.27
CA LEU A 273 42.89 -16.96 -4.65
C LEU A 273 42.41 -17.84 -3.48
N GLY A 274 41.44 -18.71 -3.80
CA GLY A 274 41.34 -20.05 -3.21
C GLY A 274 40.16 -20.25 -2.26
N VAL A 275 39.14 -20.97 -2.73
CA VAL A 275 38.07 -21.67 -1.98
C VAL A 275 37.54 -20.95 -0.73
N PRO A 276 36.35 -20.29 -0.76
CA PRO A 276 35.80 -19.71 0.45
C PRO A 276 35.16 -20.81 1.33
N THR A 277 35.93 -21.26 2.32
CA THR A 277 35.39 -21.60 3.65
C THR A 277 34.49 -20.47 4.14
N LEU A 278 33.36 -20.80 4.79
CA LEU A 278 32.39 -19.89 5.43
C LEU A 278 33.06 -18.70 6.13
N GLY A 279 33.30 -17.63 5.38
CA GLY A 279 33.93 -16.40 5.81
C GLY A 279 33.03 -15.25 5.40
N THR A 280 32.28 -14.76 6.38
CA THR A 280 31.61 -13.45 6.44
C THR A 280 31.18 -12.87 5.10
N VAL A 281 30.26 -13.56 4.43
CA VAL A 281 29.43 -12.90 3.42
C VAL A 281 28.73 -11.76 4.14
N ARG A 282 29.05 -10.50 3.78
CA ARG A 282 28.33 -9.32 4.23
C ARG A 282 26.87 -9.55 3.86
N ALA A 283 26.06 -9.99 4.81
CA ALA A 283 24.73 -10.41 4.45
C ALA A 283 23.98 -9.21 3.89
N SER A 284 23.37 -9.48 2.74
CA SER A 284 22.91 -8.43 1.88
C SER A 284 21.72 -7.71 2.49
N THR A 285 21.60 -6.42 2.21
CA THR A 285 20.38 -5.66 2.50
C THR A 285 19.33 -5.85 1.41
N HIS A 286 19.68 -6.55 0.33
CA HIS A 286 18.88 -6.71 -0.88
C HIS A 286 18.25 -8.10 -0.93
N ALA A 287 16.95 -8.12 -1.20
CA ALA A 287 16.16 -9.32 -1.37
C ALA A 287 15.39 -9.25 -2.69
N LEU A 288 15.46 -10.33 -3.46
CA LEU A 288 14.58 -10.51 -4.62
C LEU A 288 13.32 -11.20 -4.14
N VAL A 289 12.18 -10.55 -4.32
CA VAL A 289 10.87 -11.16 -4.03
C VAL A 289 10.19 -11.52 -5.34
N ALA A 290 9.94 -12.81 -5.54
CA ALA A 290 9.19 -13.32 -6.69
C ALA A 290 7.73 -13.51 -6.27
N PHE A 291 6.84 -12.68 -6.78
CA PHE A 291 5.40 -12.73 -6.53
C PHE A 291 4.68 -13.58 -7.59
N THR A 292 3.73 -14.39 -7.12
CA THR A 292 2.76 -15.06 -7.98
C THR A 292 1.78 -14.05 -8.59
N ARG A 293 0.88 -14.54 -9.46
CA ARG A 293 -0.19 -13.70 -10.00
C ARG A 293 -1.02 -13.08 -8.85
N PRO A 294 -1.40 -11.79 -8.95
CA PRO A 294 -2.23 -11.13 -7.95
C PRO A 294 -3.59 -11.82 -7.81
N SER A 295 -4.02 -12.08 -6.58
CA SER A 295 -5.36 -12.57 -6.27
C SER A 295 -6.25 -11.39 -5.88
N ILE A 296 -7.29 -11.13 -6.66
CA ILE A 296 -8.23 -10.03 -6.43
C ILE A 296 -9.52 -10.59 -5.84
N ARG A 297 -10.00 -9.95 -4.77
CA ARG A 297 -11.30 -10.21 -4.16
C ARG A 297 -12.15 -8.94 -4.27
N LEU A 298 -13.39 -9.07 -4.71
CA LEU A 298 -14.36 -7.97 -4.84
C LEU A 298 -15.65 -8.34 -4.10
N GLY A 299 -15.85 -7.76 -2.92
CA GLY A 299 -17.04 -7.97 -2.11
C GLY A 299 -17.31 -9.46 -1.81
N PHE A 300 -18.39 -9.98 -2.37
CA PHE A 300 -18.86 -11.37 -2.20
C PHE A 300 -18.46 -12.29 -3.37
N LEU A 301 -17.81 -11.77 -4.41
CA LEU A 301 -17.40 -12.57 -5.54
C LEU A 301 -16.25 -13.51 -5.16
N PRO A 302 -16.17 -14.72 -5.77
CA PRO A 302 -15.02 -15.59 -5.62
C PRO A 302 -13.71 -14.87 -5.99
N PRO A 303 -12.59 -15.17 -5.31
CA PRO A 303 -11.29 -14.63 -5.69
C PRO A 303 -10.94 -15.06 -7.12
N PHE A 304 -10.38 -14.14 -7.89
CA PHE A 304 -9.83 -14.44 -9.21
C PHE A 304 -8.41 -13.88 -9.34
N ASN A 305 -7.58 -14.55 -10.14
CA ASN A 305 -6.20 -14.13 -10.32
C ASN A 305 -6.09 -13.29 -11.60
N LEU A 306 -5.57 -12.08 -11.49
CA LEU A 306 -5.48 -11.15 -12.63
C LEU A 306 -4.08 -10.55 -12.72
N GLY A 307 -3.48 -10.63 -13.90
CA GLY A 307 -2.17 -10.06 -14.20
C GLY A 307 -1.03 -11.09 -14.21
N PRO A 308 0.15 -10.68 -14.73
CA PRO A 308 1.33 -11.54 -14.76
C PRO A 308 1.95 -11.71 -13.36
N PRO A 309 2.75 -12.77 -13.15
CA PRO A 309 3.65 -12.81 -11.99
C PRO A 309 4.64 -11.64 -12.06
N SER A 310 5.17 -11.22 -10.92
CA SER A 310 6.10 -10.08 -10.86
C SER A 310 7.31 -10.39 -9.99
N ARG A 311 8.42 -9.69 -10.23
CA ARG A 311 9.62 -9.77 -9.41
C ARG A 311 9.96 -8.36 -8.95
N VAL A 312 10.30 -8.22 -7.68
CA VAL A 312 10.63 -6.92 -7.08
C VAL A 312 11.91 -7.08 -6.31
N LEU A 313 12.89 -6.24 -6.64
CA LEU A 313 14.07 -6.04 -5.82
C LEU A 313 13.68 -5.09 -4.67
N LEU A 314 13.82 -5.58 -3.44
CA LEU A 314 13.60 -4.82 -2.22
C LEU A 314 14.93 -4.67 -1.50
N SER A 315 15.27 -3.45 -1.11
CA SER A 315 16.36 -3.22 -0.17
C SER A 315 15.76 -2.83 1.18
N VAL A 316 16.21 -3.47 2.25
CA VAL A 316 15.78 -3.18 3.62
C VAL A 316 16.97 -2.52 4.32
N PRO A 317 17.15 -1.19 4.14
CA PRO A 317 18.32 -0.50 4.68
C PRO A 317 18.29 -0.36 6.20
N TYR A 318 17.12 -0.41 6.84
CA TYR A 318 16.96 -0.24 8.29
C TYR A 318 15.81 -1.10 8.81
N LEU A 319 16.02 -1.72 9.97
CA LEU A 319 15.02 -2.51 10.70
C LEU A 319 15.27 -2.37 12.19
N ASP A 320 14.22 -2.02 12.94
CA ASP A 320 14.18 -2.11 14.39
C ASP A 320 12.95 -2.92 14.84
N LYS A 321 12.61 -2.87 16.14
CA LYS A 321 11.47 -3.62 16.69
C LYS A 321 10.09 -3.13 16.21
N ARG A 322 9.97 -1.86 15.81
CA ARG A 322 8.71 -1.17 15.52
C ARG A 322 8.57 -0.73 14.06
N LEU A 323 9.69 -0.50 13.41
CA LEU A 323 9.82 0.14 12.11
C LEU A 323 10.75 -0.68 11.22
N ARG A 324 10.38 -0.79 9.95
CA ARG A 324 11.25 -1.23 8.88
C ARG A 324 11.22 -0.21 7.75
N LEU A 325 12.38 0.16 7.24
CA LEU A 325 12.48 0.97 6.02
C LEU A 325 12.69 0.06 4.82
N GLY A 326 12.00 0.37 3.72
CA GLY A 326 12.15 -0.32 2.45
C GLY A 326 12.44 0.65 1.32
N LEU A 327 13.34 0.23 0.43
CA LEU A 327 13.63 0.89 -0.84
C LEU A 327 13.22 -0.07 -1.96
N GLY A 328 12.34 0.39 -2.85
CA GLY A 328 12.02 -0.35 -4.07
C GLY A 328 13.12 -0.18 -5.11
N GLY A 329 13.27 -1.12 -6.04
CA GLY A 329 14.28 -1.08 -7.09
C GLY A 329 14.27 0.16 -8.01
N ARG A 330 13.19 0.96 -8.00
CA ARG A 330 13.10 2.26 -8.70
C ARG A 330 13.41 3.47 -7.79
N GLY A 331 13.90 3.23 -6.58
CA GLY A 331 14.20 4.26 -5.57
C GLY A 331 13.00 4.72 -4.75
N SER A 332 11.85 4.05 -4.84
CA SER A 332 10.67 4.37 -4.05
C SER A 332 10.91 4.08 -2.57
N ARG A 333 10.47 4.97 -1.68
CA ARG A 333 10.70 4.85 -0.23
C ARG A 333 9.44 4.35 0.46
N PHE A 334 9.60 3.44 1.41
CA PHE A 334 8.52 2.86 2.20
C PHE A 334 8.90 2.83 3.67
N VAL A 335 7.99 3.30 4.52
CA VAL A 335 8.06 3.19 5.98
C VAL A 335 7.03 2.16 6.39
N PHE A 336 7.50 1.04 6.91
CA PHE A 336 6.67 -0.04 7.42
C PHE A 336 6.63 0.02 8.94
N ARG A 337 5.43 0.10 9.52
CA ARG A 337 5.23 -0.01 10.97
C ARG A 337 4.84 -1.46 11.30
N ARG A 338 5.52 -2.08 12.26
CA ARG A 338 5.19 -3.42 12.74
C ARG A 338 3.86 -3.36 13.50
N VAL A 339 2.96 -4.28 13.20
CA VAL A 339 1.62 -4.35 13.78
C VAL A 339 1.65 -5.37 14.92
N GLY A 340 1.47 -4.91 16.15
CA GLY A 340 1.29 -5.77 17.32
C GLY A 340 2.40 -5.77 18.37
N ASP A 341 3.52 -5.06 18.16
CA ASP A 341 4.62 -5.01 19.14
C ASP A 341 4.68 -3.70 19.95
N ASP A 342 3.70 -2.81 19.79
CA ASP A 342 3.66 -1.56 20.56
C ASP A 342 3.24 -1.78 22.03
N ASP A 343 2.86 -3.00 22.43
CA ASP A 343 2.28 -3.28 23.75
C ASP A 343 2.87 -4.56 24.39
N ASP A 344 4.13 -4.49 24.81
CA ASP A 344 4.79 -5.52 25.64
C ASP A 344 4.18 -5.66 27.06
N ASP A 345 3.08 -4.95 27.39
CA ASP A 345 2.45 -5.06 28.72
C ASP A 345 0.97 -5.49 28.76
N ASP A 346 0.14 -5.44 27.69
CA ASP A 346 -1.30 -5.76 27.87
C ASP A 346 -2.13 -6.20 26.65
N VAL A 347 -1.58 -6.32 25.43
CA VAL A 347 -2.40 -6.69 24.26
C VAL A 347 -2.13 -8.12 23.80
N GLN A 348 -2.91 -9.05 24.35
CA GLN A 348 -2.96 -10.45 23.94
C GLN A 348 -3.20 -10.61 22.43
N GLY A 349 -2.12 -10.89 21.69
CA GLY A 349 -2.12 -11.56 20.39
C GLY A 349 -2.77 -10.79 19.24
N ALA A 350 -2.28 -11.04 18.02
CA ALA A 350 -2.96 -10.67 16.79
C ALA A 350 -4.28 -11.45 16.69
N ASP A 351 -5.31 -11.01 17.42
CA ASP A 351 -6.63 -11.63 17.38
C ASP A 351 -7.22 -11.36 15.99
N PRO A 352 -7.48 -12.39 15.16
CA PRO A 352 -8.19 -12.23 13.90
C PRO A 352 -9.56 -11.53 14.08
N GLU A 353 -10.08 -11.45 15.29
CA GLU A 353 -11.24 -10.65 15.67
C GLU A 353 -10.99 -9.14 15.50
N HIS A 354 -9.81 -8.61 15.76
CA HIS A 354 -9.51 -7.18 15.59
C HIS A 354 -9.47 -6.76 14.12
N ASP A 355 -8.90 -7.60 13.24
CA ASP A 355 -8.95 -7.40 11.80
C ASP A 355 -10.36 -7.56 11.24
N ALA A 356 -11.12 -8.54 11.75
CA ALA A 356 -12.53 -8.68 11.42
C ALA A 356 -13.35 -7.46 11.88
N GLN A 357 -13.03 -6.87 13.03
CA GLN A 357 -13.69 -5.67 13.55
C GLN A 357 -13.33 -4.41 12.74
N ARG A 358 -12.07 -4.23 12.34
CA ARG A 358 -11.67 -3.13 11.44
C ARG A 358 -12.34 -3.26 10.07
N ALA A 359 -12.36 -4.47 9.50
CA ALA A 359 -13.10 -4.76 8.28
C ALA A 359 -14.61 -4.52 8.44
N ALA A 360 -15.19 -4.85 9.60
CA ALA A 360 -16.60 -4.58 9.90
C ALA A 360 -16.90 -3.07 9.97
N LYS A 361 -16.04 -2.27 10.62
CA LYS A 361 -16.16 -0.81 10.67
C LYS A 361 -15.99 -0.16 9.29
N GLY A 362 -15.11 -0.71 8.44
CA GLY A 362 -14.99 -0.29 7.04
C GLY A 362 -16.27 -0.55 6.25
N ARG A 363 -16.82 -1.77 6.39
CA ARG A 363 -18.09 -2.17 5.75
C ARG A 363 -19.26 -1.31 6.20
N GLU A 364 -19.33 -0.92 7.47
CA GLU A 364 -20.39 -0.04 7.96
C GLU A 364 -20.35 1.35 7.28
N ARG A 365 -19.15 1.93 7.14
CA ARG A 365 -18.97 3.21 6.43
C ARG A 365 -19.36 3.10 4.95
N ALA A 366 -18.97 2.03 4.28
CA ALA A 366 -19.36 1.77 2.89
C ALA A 366 -20.89 1.63 2.75
N MET A 367 -21.54 0.91 3.66
CA MET A 367 -22.99 0.72 3.65
C MET A 367 -23.77 2.01 3.91
N ARG A 368 -23.28 2.88 4.80
CA ARG A 368 -23.87 4.20 5.00
C ARG A 368 -23.86 4.99 3.68
N ARG A 369 -22.74 5.02 2.96
CA ARG A 369 -22.63 5.71 1.66
C ARG A 369 -23.55 5.11 0.59
N LEU A 370 -23.56 3.78 0.48
CA LEU A 370 -24.45 3.05 -0.43
C LEU A 370 -25.92 3.33 -0.16
N SER A 371 -26.34 3.34 1.11
CA SER A 371 -27.70 3.68 1.50
C SER A 371 -28.06 5.10 1.07
N THR A 372 -27.15 6.06 1.20
CA THR A 372 -27.39 7.44 0.76
C THR A 372 -27.55 7.52 -0.77
N ILE A 373 -26.72 6.81 -1.52
CA ILE A 373 -26.80 6.78 -3.00
C ILE A 373 -28.09 6.10 -3.45
N ALA A 374 -28.43 4.93 -2.89
CA ALA A 374 -29.65 4.22 -3.21
C ALA A 374 -30.90 5.07 -2.90
N SER A 375 -30.90 5.78 -1.77
CA SER A 375 -31.96 6.71 -1.42
C SER A 375 -32.05 7.88 -2.41
N ALA A 376 -30.92 8.45 -2.83
CA ALA A 376 -30.91 9.54 -3.80
C ALA A 376 -31.43 9.10 -5.19
N VAL A 377 -31.03 7.91 -5.65
CA VAL A 377 -31.52 7.32 -6.91
C VAL A 377 -33.01 7.02 -6.83
N ALA A 378 -33.50 6.47 -5.72
CA ALA A 378 -34.92 6.22 -5.51
C ALA A 378 -35.73 7.53 -5.53
N CYS A 379 -35.25 8.58 -4.85
CA CYS A 379 -35.87 9.91 -4.91
C CYS A 379 -35.91 10.45 -6.35
N ALA A 380 -34.79 10.41 -7.07
CA ALA A 380 -34.74 10.89 -8.46
C ALA A 380 -35.71 10.12 -9.38
N ALA A 381 -35.83 8.80 -9.21
CA ALA A 381 -36.77 7.98 -9.98
C ALA A 381 -38.25 8.33 -9.68
N ILE A 382 -38.58 8.68 -8.44
CA ILE A 382 -39.94 9.11 -8.05
C ILE A 382 -40.29 10.46 -8.68
N PHE A 383 -39.34 11.40 -8.70
CA PHE A 383 -39.57 12.74 -9.29
C PHE A 383 -39.44 12.77 -10.83
N GLY A 384 -38.83 11.76 -11.45
CA GLY A 384 -38.64 11.66 -12.91
C GLY A 384 -39.86 11.23 -13.73
N GLY A 385 -41.03 11.02 -13.10
CA GLY A 385 -42.29 10.67 -13.76
C GLY A 385 -42.69 9.18 -13.67
N SER A 386 -43.95 8.89 -14.00
CA SER A 386 -44.62 7.62 -13.69
C SER A 386 -43.95 6.35 -14.23
N LYS A 387 -43.22 6.44 -15.36
CA LYS A 387 -42.54 5.29 -15.97
C LYS A 387 -41.31 4.82 -15.18
N TRP A 388 -40.67 5.70 -14.40
CA TRP A 388 -39.50 5.37 -13.58
C TRP A 388 -39.87 4.88 -12.17
N LEU A 389 -41.14 5.06 -11.76
CA LEU A 389 -41.62 4.69 -10.44
C LEU A 389 -41.56 3.17 -10.20
N VAL A 390 -41.96 2.37 -11.18
CA VAL A 390 -41.90 0.89 -11.08
C VAL A 390 -40.44 0.43 -11.00
N LEU A 391 -39.55 1.00 -11.82
CA LEU A 391 -38.13 0.68 -11.79
C LEU A 391 -37.51 1.05 -10.43
N GLY A 392 -37.84 2.23 -9.90
CA GLY A 392 -37.40 2.70 -8.58
C GLY A 392 -37.85 1.80 -7.44
N ILE A 393 -39.13 1.38 -7.44
CA ILE A 393 -39.67 0.45 -6.43
C ILE A 393 -38.98 -0.92 -6.51
N THR A 394 -38.82 -1.48 -7.72
CA THR A 394 -38.13 -2.77 -7.88
C THR A 394 -36.67 -2.71 -7.47
N ALA A 395 -35.96 -1.63 -7.77
CA ALA A 395 -34.59 -1.42 -7.32
C ALA A 395 -34.49 -1.29 -5.80
N ALA A 396 -35.41 -0.55 -5.17
CA ALA A 396 -35.46 -0.39 -3.72
C ALA A 396 -35.76 -1.72 -3.00
N LEU A 397 -36.72 -2.51 -3.51
CA LEU A 397 -37.04 -3.84 -2.97
C LEU A 397 -35.88 -4.81 -3.15
N GLY A 398 -35.27 -4.84 -4.35
CA GLY A 398 -34.09 -5.66 -4.62
C GLY A 398 -32.93 -5.31 -3.68
N TRP A 399 -32.70 -4.02 -3.44
CA TRP A 399 -31.70 -3.54 -2.48
C TRP A 399 -32.04 -3.95 -1.04
N GLY A 400 -33.30 -3.82 -0.63
CA GLY A 400 -33.77 -4.23 0.69
C GLY A 400 -33.59 -5.73 0.94
N ILE A 401 -33.93 -6.57 -0.04
CA ILE A 401 -33.73 -8.03 0.04
C ILE A 401 -32.24 -8.36 0.11
N LEU A 402 -31.42 -7.75 -0.73
CA LEU A 402 -29.97 -7.95 -0.71
C LEU A 402 -29.36 -7.54 0.64
N PHE A 403 -29.82 -6.42 1.22
CA PHE A 403 -29.41 -5.95 2.54
C PHE A 403 -29.80 -6.94 3.65
N VAL A 404 -31.03 -7.48 3.61
CA VAL A 404 -31.51 -8.46 4.60
C VAL A 404 -30.76 -9.78 4.49
N LEU A 405 -30.57 -10.32 3.29
CA LEU A 405 -29.79 -11.54 3.06
C LEU A 405 -28.34 -11.38 3.53
N TRP A 406 -27.74 -10.22 3.26
CA TRP A 406 -26.40 -9.90 3.72
C TRP A 406 -26.31 -9.79 5.25
N ARG A 407 -27.27 -9.12 5.90
CA ARG A 407 -27.30 -8.99 7.36
C ARG A 407 -27.61 -10.33 8.05
N GLY A 408 -28.46 -11.16 7.47
CA GLY A 408 -28.76 -12.52 7.94
C GLY A 408 -27.52 -13.42 7.96
N GLY A 409 -26.64 -13.30 6.95
CA GLY A 409 -25.37 -14.01 6.90
C GLY A 409 -24.40 -13.63 8.03
N GLN A 410 -24.43 -12.38 8.51
CA GLN A 410 -23.57 -11.92 9.62
C GLN A 410 -23.94 -12.57 10.96
N VAL A 411 -25.24 -12.76 11.21
CA VAL A 411 -25.73 -13.35 12.48
C VAL A 411 -25.37 -14.83 12.58
N SER A 412 -25.32 -15.55 11.46
CA SER A 412 -24.96 -16.99 11.48
C SER A 412 -23.48 -17.21 11.79
N VAL A 413 -22.59 -16.39 11.22
CA VAL A 413 -21.14 -16.48 11.48
C VAL A 413 -20.81 -16.12 12.94
N ALA A 414 -21.47 -15.09 13.49
CA ALA A 414 -21.31 -14.72 14.90
C ALA A 414 -21.84 -15.83 15.85
N ARG A 415 -22.97 -16.47 15.52
CA ARG A 415 -23.49 -17.61 16.30
C ARG A 415 -22.59 -18.84 16.23
N LYS A 416 -22.06 -19.17 15.05
CA LYS A 416 -21.14 -20.31 14.86
C LYS A 416 -19.86 -20.13 15.70
N ARG A 417 -19.25 -18.94 15.69
CA ARG A 417 -18.07 -18.64 16.51
C ARG A 417 -18.36 -18.65 18.01
N ARG A 418 -19.56 -18.21 18.44
CA ARG A 418 -19.97 -18.28 19.85
C ARG A 418 -20.23 -19.72 20.31
N ALA A 419 -20.68 -20.60 19.41
CA ALA A 419 -20.81 -22.03 19.68
C ALA A 419 -19.45 -22.71 19.78
N GLU A 420 -18.50 -22.39 18.89
CA GLU A 420 -17.13 -22.92 18.92
C GLU A 420 -16.38 -22.52 20.21
N ARG A 421 -16.54 -21.27 20.71
CA ARG A 421 -15.97 -20.85 22.01
C ARG A 421 -16.54 -21.62 23.21
N ARG A 422 -17.82 -22.02 23.17
CA ARG A 422 -18.41 -22.81 24.27
C ARG A 422 -17.92 -24.25 24.30
N ILE A 423 -17.57 -24.81 23.15
CA ILE A 423 -17.08 -26.19 23.05
C ILE A 423 -15.59 -26.25 23.45
N GLY A 424 -14.79 -25.24 23.09
CA GLY A 424 -13.36 -25.17 23.43
C GLY A 424 -13.01 -24.90 24.90
N MET A 425 -13.94 -24.39 25.72
CA MET A 425 -13.72 -24.14 27.17
C MET A 425 -14.05 -25.36 28.06
N SER A 426 -14.30 -26.55 27.48
CA SER A 426 -14.73 -27.74 28.23
C SER A 426 -13.80 -28.96 28.13
N ALA A 427 -12.57 -28.79 27.62
CA ALA A 427 -11.55 -29.83 27.70
C ALA A 427 -10.61 -29.54 28.89
N PRO A 428 -10.59 -30.37 29.96
CA PRO A 428 -9.66 -30.24 31.09
C PRO A 428 -8.23 -30.60 30.71
#